data_AF-A0A661QNT1-F1
#
_entry.id   AF-A0A661QNT1-F1
#
_cell.length_a   1.000
_cell.length_b   1.000
_cell.length_c   1.000
_cell.angle_alpha   90.00
_cell.angle_beta   90.00
_cell.angle_gamma   90.00
#
_symmetry.space_group_name_H-M   'P 1'
#
loop_
_entity.id
_entity.type
_entity.pdbx_description
1 polymer ?
#
loop_
_entity_poly.entity_id
_entity_poly.type
_entity_poly.pdbx_seq_one_letter_code
_entity_poly.pdbx_strand_id
1 'polypeptide(L)'
;MKRGLLWGMVLMVFVYVAPLDLAISSPRKIIWKAQSSYPAGLPQLYSPAAHFAKLVKNLTDGRLVVRMSPGGSIVPSKQVFEAVSTGVL
;
A
#
# COMPACT_ATOMS: atom_id res chain seq x y z
N MET A 1 -56.90 10.08 -14.67
CA MET A 1 -55.91 9.57 -15.65
C MET A 1 -54.51 10.21 -15.58
N LYS A 2 -54.29 11.36 -14.88
CA LYS A 2 -52.98 12.07 -14.93
C LYS A 2 -51.99 11.74 -13.79
N ARG A 3 -52.43 11.07 -12.71
CA ARG A 3 -51.59 10.78 -11.53
C ARG A 3 -50.60 9.62 -11.73
N GLY A 4 -50.96 8.60 -12.52
CA GLY A 4 -50.08 7.47 -12.82
C GLY A 4 -48.94 7.81 -13.79
N LEU A 5 -49.15 8.78 -14.69
CA LEU A 5 -48.15 9.21 -15.66
C LEU A 5 -47.01 10.03 -15.00
N LEU A 6 -47.36 10.87 -14.03
CA LEU A 6 -46.40 11.64 -13.23
C LEU A 6 -45.54 10.72 -12.34
N TRP A 7 -46.12 9.66 -11.78
CA TRP A 7 -45.38 8.68 -10.99
C TRP A 7 -44.47 7.79 -11.85
N GLY A 8 -44.93 7.42 -13.06
CA GLY A 8 -44.11 6.69 -14.03
C GLY A 8 -42.90 7.49 -14.53
N MET A 9 -43.04 8.80 -14.75
CA MET A 9 -41.92 9.68 -15.12
C MET A 9 -40.90 9.87 -14.00
N VAL A 10 -41.34 9.97 -12.74
CA VAL A 10 -40.42 10.11 -11.59
C VAL A 10 -39.60 8.83 -11.36
N LEU A 11 -40.21 7.65 -11.56
CA LEU A 11 -39.50 6.37 -11.50
C LEU A 11 -38.53 6.18 -12.67
N MET A 12 -38.88 6.65 -13.89
CA MET A 12 -37.97 6.58 -15.04
C MET A 12 -36.73 7.48 -14.89
N VAL A 13 -36.88 8.66 -14.28
CA VAL A 13 -35.75 9.57 -14.02
C VAL A 13 -34.84 9.04 -12.91
N PHE A 14 -35.41 8.35 -11.90
CA PHE A 14 -34.61 7.73 -10.83
C PHE A 14 -33.72 6.57 -11.30
N VAL A 15 -34.13 5.84 -12.33
CA VAL A 15 -33.35 4.73 -12.90
C VAL A 15 -32.24 5.22 -13.85
N TYR A 16 -32.40 6.40 -14.48
CA TYR A 16 -31.45 6.91 -15.48
C TYR A 16 -30.27 7.72 -14.91
N VAL A 17 -30.31 8.10 -13.63
CA VAL A 17 -29.20 8.77 -12.93
C VAL A 17 -28.68 7.86 -11.81
N ALA A 18 -28.52 6.58 -12.10
CA ALA A 18 -27.65 5.76 -11.27
C ALA A 18 -26.24 6.37 -11.36
N PRO A 19 -25.59 6.73 -10.24
CA PRO A 19 -24.18 7.06 -10.30
C PRO A 19 -23.49 5.83 -10.87
N LEU A 20 -22.88 5.99 -12.04
CA LEU A 20 -21.97 5.00 -12.59
C LEU A 20 -20.78 5.01 -11.63
N ASP A 21 -20.84 4.14 -10.62
CA ASP A 21 -19.75 3.93 -9.68
C ASP A 21 -18.66 3.19 -10.46
N LEU A 22 -17.94 3.97 -11.28
CA LEU A 22 -16.71 3.53 -11.91
C LEU A 22 -15.76 3.29 -10.76
N ALA A 23 -15.73 2.04 -10.28
CA ALA A 23 -14.76 1.56 -9.32
C ALA A 23 -13.37 1.68 -9.98
N ILE A 24 -12.82 2.89 -9.96
CA ILE A 24 -11.41 3.13 -10.19
C ILE A 24 -10.75 2.47 -8.99
N SER A 25 -10.37 1.22 -9.16
CA SER A 25 -9.61 0.45 -8.17
C SER A 25 -8.35 1.26 -7.88
N SER A 26 -8.37 2.06 -6.82
CA SER A 26 -7.17 2.73 -6.34
C SER A 26 -6.18 1.62 -6.06
N PRO A 27 -4.99 1.65 -6.66
CA PRO A 27 -4.05 0.55 -6.52
C PRO A 27 -3.77 0.31 -5.03
N ARG A 28 -4.00 -0.93 -4.60
CA ARG A 28 -3.88 -1.34 -3.20
C ARG A 28 -2.47 -0.99 -2.71
N LYS A 29 -2.39 -0.28 -1.59
CA LYS A 29 -1.11 -0.03 -0.91
C LYS A 29 -0.53 -1.34 -0.40
N ILE A 30 0.70 -1.64 -0.78
CA ILE A 30 1.50 -2.77 -0.30
C ILE A 30 2.49 -2.23 0.72
N ILE A 31 2.51 -2.82 1.91
CA ILE A 31 3.43 -2.45 2.98
C ILE A 31 4.29 -3.67 3.29
N TRP A 32 5.57 -3.60 2.97
CA TRP A 32 6.55 -4.60 3.35
C TRP A 32 7.25 -4.21 4.63
N LYS A 33 7.58 -5.20 5.45
CA LYS A 33 8.48 -5.07 6.58
C LYS A 33 9.87 -5.46 6.09
N ALA A 34 10.90 -4.73 6.50
CA ALA A 34 12.27 -5.07 6.11
C ALA A 34 13.24 -4.73 7.23
N GLN A 35 14.37 -5.43 7.24
CA GLN A 35 15.47 -5.18 8.15
C GLN A 35 16.80 -5.18 7.37
N SER A 36 17.66 -4.20 7.62
CA SER A 36 19.06 -4.26 7.18
C SER A 36 19.85 -5.28 8.01
N SER A 37 20.95 -5.81 7.49
CA SER A 37 21.90 -6.58 8.32
C SER A 37 22.76 -5.67 9.21
N TYR A 38 22.77 -4.37 8.97
CA TYR A 38 23.65 -3.41 9.65
C TYR A 38 22.88 -2.52 10.62
N PRO A 39 23.42 -2.27 11.83
CA PRO A 39 22.79 -1.42 12.84
C PRO A 39 22.82 0.06 12.40
N ALA A 40 21.97 0.88 13.03
CA ALA A 40 21.92 2.32 12.78
C ALA A 40 23.24 3.05 13.09
N GLY A 41 24.07 2.51 14.00
CA GLY A 41 25.38 3.04 14.33
C GLY A 41 26.45 2.90 13.24
N LEU A 42 26.16 2.20 12.13
CA LEU A 42 27.02 2.08 10.95
C LEU A 42 26.34 2.73 9.74
N PRO A 43 26.24 4.08 9.67
CA PRO A 43 25.40 4.76 8.69
C PRO A 43 25.81 4.49 7.24
N GLN A 44 27.10 4.34 6.95
CA GLN A 44 27.60 3.98 5.62
C GLN A 44 27.00 2.66 5.10
N LEU A 45 26.61 1.76 6.01
CA LEU A 45 26.04 0.46 5.68
C LEU A 45 24.51 0.43 5.84
N TYR A 46 23.93 1.21 6.76
CA TYR A 46 22.47 1.28 6.95
C TYR A 46 21.78 2.29 6.03
N SER A 47 22.36 3.46 5.81
CA SER A 47 21.76 4.54 5.01
C SER A 47 21.35 4.12 3.59
N PRO A 48 22.11 3.26 2.86
CA PRO A 48 21.66 2.74 1.57
C PRO A 48 20.32 1.99 1.64
N ALA A 49 20.07 1.22 2.69
CA ALA A 49 18.82 0.48 2.87
C ALA A 49 17.63 1.41 3.15
N ALA A 50 17.84 2.43 3.99
CA ALA A 50 16.83 3.47 4.24
C ALA A 50 16.54 4.30 2.97
N HIS A 51 17.59 4.61 2.19
CA HIS A 51 17.47 5.30 0.92
C HIS A 51 16.70 4.46 -0.11
N PHE A 52 16.97 3.16 -0.20
CA PHE A 52 16.21 2.22 -1.04
C PHE A 52 14.71 2.27 -0.72
N ALA A 53 14.33 2.19 0.56
CA ALA A 53 12.93 2.27 0.96
C ALA A 53 12.26 3.60 0.55
N LYS A 54 12.99 4.72 0.64
CA LYS A 54 12.51 6.03 0.17
C LYS A 54 12.35 6.05 -1.36
N LEU A 55 13.33 5.52 -2.10
CA LEU A 55 13.27 5.45 -3.57
C LEU A 55 12.08 4.63 -4.04
N VAL A 56 11.86 3.44 -3.47
CA VAL A 56 10.72 2.58 -3.82
C VAL A 56 9.38 3.31 -3.59
N LYS A 57 9.25 3.99 -2.44
CA LYS A 57 8.05 4.78 -2.16
C LYS A 57 7.83 5.87 -3.22
N ASN A 58 8.88 6.60 -3.59
CA ASN A 58 8.78 7.69 -4.56
C ASN A 58 8.48 7.17 -5.98
N LEU A 59 9.18 6.13 -6.43
CA LEU A 59 9.02 5.55 -7.78
C LEU A 59 7.66 4.86 -7.97
N THR A 60 6.96 4.54 -6.89
CA THR A 60 5.66 3.87 -6.94
C THR A 60 4.50 4.77 -6.51
N ASP A 61 4.72 6.08 -6.34
CA ASP A 61 3.72 7.01 -5.80
C ASP A 61 3.09 6.51 -4.49
N GLY A 62 3.90 5.88 -3.64
CA GLY A 62 3.47 5.32 -2.37
C GLY A 62 2.61 4.07 -2.46
N ARG A 63 2.45 3.45 -3.65
CA ARG A 63 1.80 2.15 -3.80
C ARG A 63 2.57 1.04 -3.09
N LEU A 64 3.91 1.06 -3.12
CA LEU A 64 4.76 0.15 -2.35
C LEU A 64 5.54 0.93 -1.29
N VAL A 65 5.37 0.54 -0.04
CA VAL A 65 6.07 1.14 1.11
C VAL A 65 6.87 0.06 1.82
N VAL A 66 8.20 0.23 1.84
CA VAL A 66 9.10 -0.65 2.61
C VAL A 66 9.38 0.01 3.97
N ARG A 67 8.94 -0.61 5.05
CA ARG A 67 9.25 -0.18 6.42
C ARG A 67 10.60 -0.77 6.81
N MET A 68 11.67 -0.07 6.45
CA MET A 68 13.05 -0.48 6.71
C MET A 68 13.45 -0.22 8.17
N SER A 69 13.94 -1.26 8.83
CA SER A 69 14.45 -1.23 10.20
C SER A 69 15.97 -1.49 10.23
N PRO A 70 16.70 -0.97 11.22
CA PRO A 70 18.13 -1.26 11.38
C PRO A 70 18.36 -2.71 11.79
N GLY A 71 19.57 -3.22 11.56
CA GLY A 71 19.96 -4.58 11.93
C GLY A 71 19.82 -4.85 13.43
N GLY A 72 19.29 -6.03 13.76
CA GLY A 72 19.08 -6.48 15.13
C GLY A 72 17.78 -5.99 15.78
N SER A 73 16.98 -5.14 15.12
CA SER A 73 15.77 -4.55 15.72
C SER A 73 14.55 -5.47 15.73
N ILE A 74 14.48 -6.44 14.80
CA ILE A 74 13.39 -7.42 14.68
C ILE A 74 13.95 -8.82 14.89
N VAL A 75 15.03 -9.16 14.19
CA VAL A 75 15.78 -10.42 14.32
C VAL A 75 17.28 -10.14 14.41
N PRO A 76 18.08 -11.02 15.03
CA PRO A 76 19.54 -10.94 14.96
C PRO A 76 20.02 -10.76 13.52
N SER A 77 20.99 -9.87 13.28
CA SER A 77 21.42 -9.50 11.90
C SER A 77 21.81 -10.69 11.01
N LYS A 78 22.35 -11.77 11.60
CA LYS A 78 22.75 -12.98 10.86
C LYS A 78 21.55 -13.88 10.48
N GLN A 79 20.36 -13.60 10.98
CA GLN A 79 19.14 -14.37 10.75
C GLN A 79 18.17 -13.69 9.76
N VAL A 80 18.57 -12.58 9.12
CA VAL A 80 17.71 -11.86 8.17
C VAL A 80 17.25 -12.76 7.01
N PHE A 81 18.10 -13.66 6.53
CA PHE A 81 17.74 -14.60 5.46
C PHE A 81 16.60 -15.54 5.87
N GLU A 82 16.74 -16.20 7.02
CA GLU A 82 15.69 -17.09 7.57
C GLU A 82 14.40 -16.33 7.87
N ALA A 83 14.51 -15.10 8.36
CA ALA A 83 13.35 -14.26 8.64
C ALA A 83 12.55 -13.91 7.37
N VAL A 84 13.22 -13.68 6.23
CA VAL A 84 12.55 -13.52 4.93
C VAL A 84 11.97 -14.84 4.45
N SER A 85 12.74 -15.94 4.53
CA SER A 85 12.32 -17.28 4.10
C SER A 85 11.03 -17.74 4.80
N THR A 86 10.90 -17.43 6.08
CA THR A 86 9.77 -17.82 6.93
C THR A 86 8.64 -16.77 6.99
N GLY A 87 8.78 -15.63 6.29
CA GLY A 87 7.76 -14.58 6.22
C GLY A 87 7.63 -13.71 7.47
N VAL A 88 8.65 -13.68 8.33
CA VAL A 88 8.74 -12.74 9.47
C VAL A 88 9.07 -11.32 8.96
N LEU A 89 9.85 -11.23 7.89
CA LEU A 89 10.16 -10.02 7.11
C LEU A 89 9.52 -10.12 5.72
#